data_AF-A0A6A3PEH6-F1
#
_entry.id   AF-A0A6A3PEH6-F1
#
_cell.length_a   1.000
_cell.length_b   1.000
_cell.length_c   1.000
_cell.angle_alpha   90.00
_cell.angle_beta   90.00
_cell.angle_gamma   90.00
#
_symmetry.space_group_name_H-M   'P 1'
#
loop_
_entity.id
_entity.type
_entity.pdbx_description
1 polymer ?
#
loop_
_entity_poly.entity_id
_entity_poly.type
_entity_poly.pdbx_seq_one_letter_code
_entity_poly.pdbx_strand_id
1 'polypeptide(L)'
;HLENTIAQALQQFREKLDEEKQKGARQLEEEQARSRKLEEQLTAAAKELAELRNDGSGDGIGDDRCTVIAHEWKKTAAKLAEEKAISSGLRNKLAHVETELNLSKESVTTHADNLLKAQASHAKKLQDVHEDMNNLTREVDERKKKLEDRENEVATREKNMENKEEELQVKAEELQSHEAKLKEEGR
;
A
#
# COMPACT_ATOMS: atom_id res chain seq x y z
N HIS A 1 -3.09 12.27 -4.21
CA HIS A 1 -2.01 12.30 -5.22
C HIS A 1 -0.91 11.27 -4.92
N LEU A 2 -0.36 11.25 -3.69
CA LEU A 2 0.66 10.28 -3.27
C LEU A 2 0.21 8.82 -3.35
N GLU A 3 -1.00 8.48 -2.89
CA GLU A 3 -1.52 7.09 -2.96
C GLU A 3 -1.64 6.59 -4.39
N ASN A 4 -2.05 7.46 -5.32
CA ASN A 4 -2.17 7.12 -6.74
C ASN A 4 -0.80 6.86 -7.38
N THR A 5 0.21 7.65 -7.01
CA THR A 5 1.59 7.47 -7.49
C THR A 5 2.20 6.19 -6.95
N ILE A 6 1.96 5.84 -5.68
CA ILE A 6 2.42 4.59 -5.08
C ILE A 6 1.73 3.38 -5.72
N ALA A 7 0.41 3.46 -5.94
CA ALA A 7 -0.34 2.41 -6.62
C ALA A 7 0.16 2.15 -8.05
N GLN A 8 0.44 3.22 -8.81
CA GLN A 8 1.03 3.11 -10.15
C GLN A 8 2.43 2.48 -10.12
N ALA A 9 3.30 2.89 -9.19
CA ALA A 9 4.65 2.32 -9.07
C ALA A 9 4.60 0.81 -8.75
N LEU A 10 3.74 0.40 -7.82
CA LEU A 10 3.56 -1.02 -7.49
C LEU A 10 3.00 -1.83 -8.67
N GLN A 11 2.12 -1.22 -9.46
CA GLN A 11 1.56 -1.85 -10.66
C GLN A 11 2.64 -2.07 -11.72
N GLN A 12 3.47 -1.05 -11.99
CA GLN A 12 4.59 -1.16 -12.93
C GLN A 12 5.63 -2.20 -12.49
N PHE A 13 5.90 -2.30 -11.18
CA PHE A 13 6.79 -3.33 -10.65
C PHE A 13 6.24 -4.74 -10.87
N ARG A 14 4.93 -4.95 -10.65
CA ARG A 14 4.28 -6.24 -10.93
C ARG A 14 4.37 -6.63 -12.40
N GLU A 15 4.07 -5.69 -13.30
CA GLU A 15 4.12 -5.92 -14.74
C GLU A 15 5.52 -6.32 -15.21
N LYS A 16 6.55 -5.57 -14.80
CA LYS A 16 7.95 -5.90 -15.14
C LYS A 16 8.40 -7.25 -14.60
N LEU A 17 7.91 -7.62 -13.41
CA LEU A 17 8.25 -8.89 -12.79
C LEU A 17 7.60 -10.06 -13.55
N ASP A 18 6.34 -9.91 -13.95
CA ASP A 18 5.63 -10.91 -14.76
C ASP A 18 6.26 -11.05 -16.15
N GLU A 19 6.70 -9.95 -16.77
CA GLU A 19 7.44 -9.97 -18.02
C GLU A 19 8.74 -10.78 -17.91
N GLU A 20 9.55 -10.54 -16.87
CA GLU A 20 10.84 -11.24 -16.73
C GLU A 20 10.63 -12.73 -16.38
N LYS A 21 9.58 -13.07 -15.64
CA LYS A 21 9.17 -14.45 -15.39
C LYS A 21 8.78 -15.17 -16.69
N GLN A 22 7.94 -14.54 -17.52
CA GLN A 22 7.54 -15.10 -18.81
C GLN A 22 8.74 -15.30 -19.74
N LYS A 23 9.67 -14.34 -19.75
CA LYS A 23 10.88 -14.41 -20.56
C LYS A 23 11.79 -15.56 -20.12
N GLY A 24 12.01 -15.72 -18.82
CA GLY A 24 12.78 -16.84 -18.28
C GLY A 24 12.14 -18.20 -18.58
N ALA A 25 10.81 -18.30 -18.48
CA ALA A 25 10.06 -19.51 -18.82
C ALA A 25 10.19 -19.88 -20.31
N ARG A 26 10.03 -18.91 -21.22
CA ARG A 26 10.23 -19.12 -22.66
C ARG A 26 11.65 -19.59 -22.98
N GLN A 27 12.66 -18.95 -22.40
CA GLN A 27 14.06 -19.35 -22.58
C GLN A 27 14.33 -20.78 -22.11
N LEU A 28 13.76 -21.17 -20.97
CA LEU A 28 13.88 -22.54 -20.47
C LEU A 28 13.22 -23.55 -21.40
N GLU A 29 12.04 -23.23 -21.94
CA GLU A 29 11.30 -24.10 -22.85
C GLU A 29 12.03 -24.25 -24.20
N GLU A 30 12.57 -23.16 -24.76
CA GLU A 30 13.37 -23.18 -25.99
C GLU A 30 14.61 -24.07 -25.83
N GLU A 31 15.33 -23.95 -24.72
CA GLU A 31 16.54 -24.74 -24.47
C GLU A 31 16.20 -26.21 -24.22
N GLN A 32 15.09 -26.50 -23.54
CA GLN A 32 14.60 -27.88 -23.41
C GLN A 32 14.23 -28.48 -24.77
N ALA A 33 13.60 -27.71 -25.66
CA ALA A 33 13.27 -28.18 -27.01
C ALA A 33 14.53 -28.46 -27.84
N ARG A 34 15.58 -27.62 -27.73
CA ARG A 34 16.88 -27.87 -28.36
C ARG A 34 17.54 -29.13 -27.83
N SER A 35 17.55 -29.34 -26.50
CA SER A 35 18.07 -30.55 -25.88
C SER A 35 17.34 -31.81 -26.37
N ARG A 36 16.00 -31.78 -26.49
CA ARG A 36 15.23 -32.92 -27.03
C ARG A 36 15.59 -33.22 -28.48
N LYS A 37 15.71 -32.18 -29.32
CA LYS A 37 16.10 -32.33 -30.72
C LYS A 37 17.49 -32.93 -30.88
N LEU A 38 18.44 -32.55 -30.02
CA LEU A 38 19.77 -33.16 -29.99
C LEU A 38 19.73 -34.63 -29.55
N GLU A 39 18.90 -34.98 -28.57
CA GLU A 39 18.68 -36.39 -28.16
C GLU A 39 18.08 -37.24 -29.28
N GLU A 40 17.13 -36.71 -30.05
CA GLU A 40 16.58 -37.37 -31.24
C GLU A 40 17.65 -37.60 -32.31
N GLN A 41 18.47 -36.59 -32.60
CA GLN A 41 19.59 -36.71 -33.56
C GLN A 41 20.61 -37.77 -33.10
N LEU A 42 20.91 -37.82 -31.81
CA LEU A 42 21.85 -38.78 -31.23
C LEU A 42 21.29 -40.21 -31.34
N THR A 43 19.97 -40.38 -31.15
CA THR A 43 19.28 -41.67 -31.32
C THR A 43 19.22 -42.11 -32.78
N ALA A 44 18.97 -41.19 -33.72
CA ALA A 44 18.97 -41.49 -35.15
C ALA A 44 20.36 -41.93 -35.62
N ALA A 45 21.39 -41.18 -35.24
CA ALA A 45 22.76 -41.50 -35.60
C ALA A 45 23.22 -42.82 -34.91
N ALA A 46 22.76 -43.11 -33.67
CA ALA A 46 22.86 -44.42 -32.99
C ALA A 46 22.40 -45.60 -33.83
N LYS A 47 21.27 -45.42 -34.51
CA LYS A 47 20.68 -46.42 -35.36
C LYS A 47 21.47 -46.63 -36.66
N GLU A 48 21.88 -45.56 -37.33
CA GLU A 48 22.67 -45.63 -38.57
C GLU A 48 24.01 -46.36 -38.38
N LEU A 49 24.73 -46.12 -37.28
CA LEU A 49 25.96 -46.89 -37.00
C LEU A 49 25.69 -48.37 -36.71
N ALA A 50 24.56 -48.68 -36.08
CA ALA A 50 24.19 -50.07 -35.83
C ALA A 50 23.86 -50.80 -37.14
N GLU A 51 23.19 -50.13 -38.07
CA GLU A 51 22.89 -50.62 -39.42
C GLU A 51 24.19 -50.84 -40.22
N LEU A 52 25.08 -49.84 -40.29
CA LEU A 52 26.37 -49.97 -40.99
C LEU A 52 27.28 -51.07 -40.43
N ARG A 53 27.22 -51.34 -39.12
CA ARG A 53 27.97 -52.44 -38.49
C ARG A 53 27.43 -53.82 -38.89
N ASN A 54 26.14 -53.93 -39.21
CA ASN A 54 25.50 -55.17 -39.62
C ASN A 54 25.65 -55.46 -41.13
N ASP A 55 25.95 -54.45 -41.94
CA ASP A 55 25.99 -54.56 -43.41
C ASP A 55 27.25 -55.23 -43.99
N GLY A 56 28.24 -55.58 -43.16
CA GLY A 56 29.30 -56.54 -43.51
C GLY A 56 30.10 -56.30 -44.81
N SER A 57 30.17 -55.06 -45.32
CA SER A 57 30.91 -54.75 -46.54
C SER A 57 32.41 -54.62 -46.26
N GLY A 58 33.16 -55.68 -46.57
CA GLY A 58 34.62 -55.77 -46.44
C GLY A 58 35.39 -55.06 -47.57
N ASP A 59 34.96 -53.88 -48.00
CA ASP A 59 35.60 -53.10 -49.07
C ASP A 59 36.42 -51.89 -48.57
N GLY A 60 36.58 -51.73 -47.25
CA GLY A 60 37.41 -50.67 -46.65
C GLY A 60 36.77 -49.27 -46.65
N ILE A 61 35.66 -49.07 -47.38
CA ILE A 61 34.90 -47.81 -47.46
C ILE A 61 34.01 -47.60 -46.22
N GLY A 62 33.62 -48.69 -45.55
CA GLY A 62 32.82 -48.63 -44.31
C GLY A 62 33.56 -48.03 -43.11
N ASP A 63 34.88 -48.08 -43.08
CA ASP A 63 35.71 -47.63 -41.94
C ASP A 63 35.81 -46.09 -41.89
N ASP A 64 35.93 -45.45 -43.05
CA ASP A 64 35.91 -43.99 -43.19
C ASP A 64 34.54 -43.42 -42.81
N ARG A 65 33.44 -44.06 -43.23
CA ARG A 65 32.07 -43.65 -42.86
C ARG A 65 31.80 -43.84 -41.36
N CYS A 66 32.22 -44.97 -40.77
CA CYS A 66 32.11 -45.18 -39.32
C CYS A 66 32.88 -44.12 -38.52
N THR A 67 34.07 -43.72 -39.00
CA THR A 67 34.89 -42.68 -38.37
C THR A 67 34.23 -41.30 -38.42
N VAL A 68 33.63 -40.94 -39.56
CA VAL A 68 32.87 -39.68 -39.71
C VAL A 68 31.67 -39.65 -38.74
N ILE A 69 30.88 -40.72 -38.66
CA ILE A 69 29.71 -40.77 -37.77
C ILE A 69 30.13 -40.75 -36.30
N ALA A 70 31.21 -41.45 -35.93
CA ALA A 70 31.75 -41.40 -34.58
C ALA A 70 32.21 -39.99 -34.18
N HIS A 71 32.82 -39.24 -35.11
CA HIS A 71 33.20 -37.85 -34.87
C HIS A 71 31.97 -36.93 -34.74
N GLU A 72 30.95 -37.12 -35.57
CA GLU A 72 29.68 -36.38 -35.48
C GLU A 72 28.94 -36.66 -34.16
N TRP A 73 28.92 -37.92 -33.71
CA TRP A 73 28.38 -38.26 -32.38
C TRP A 73 29.11 -37.57 -31.26
N LYS A 74 30.45 -37.58 -31.29
CA LYS A 74 31.25 -36.92 -30.26
C LYS A 74 30.91 -35.42 -30.20
N LYS A 75 30.69 -34.79 -31.35
CA LYS A 75 30.27 -33.39 -31.45
C LYS A 75 28.85 -33.17 -30.90
N THR A 76 27.89 -34.01 -31.23
CA THR A 76 26.49 -33.91 -30.76
C THR A 76 26.38 -34.20 -29.26
N ALA A 77 27.12 -35.18 -28.75
CA ALA A 77 27.19 -35.51 -27.33
C ALA A 77 27.79 -34.36 -26.50
N ALA A 78 28.85 -33.71 -27.00
CA ALA A 78 29.42 -32.53 -26.35
C ALA A 78 28.41 -31.37 -26.27
N LYS A 79 27.70 -31.08 -27.38
CA LYS A 79 26.64 -30.06 -27.40
C LYS A 79 25.51 -30.38 -26.43
N LEU A 80 25.07 -31.63 -26.36
CA LEU A 80 24.02 -32.04 -25.41
C LEU A 80 24.46 -31.86 -23.95
N ALA A 81 25.73 -32.13 -23.63
CA ALA A 81 26.26 -31.92 -22.29
C ALA A 81 26.28 -30.43 -21.91
N GLU A 82 26.64 -29.55 -22.85
CA GLU A 82 26.62 -28.10 -22.68
C GLU A 82 25.20 -27.57 -22.45
N GLU A 83 24.25 -27.96 -23.30
CA GLU A 83 22.83 -27.60 -23.18
C GLU A 83 22.21 -28.09 -21.86
N LYS A 84 22.58 -29.30 -21.40
CA LYS A 84 22.15 -29.82 -20.09
C LYS A 84 22.71 -28.99 -18.93
N ALA A 85 23.95 -28.53 -19.04
CA ALA A 85 24.54 -27.65 -18.03
C ALA A 85 23.85 -26.28 -18.01
N ILE A 86 23.56 -25.70 -19.18
CA ILE A 86 22.82 -24.43 -19.31
C ILE A 86 21.42 -24.58 -18.72
N SER A 87 20.68 -25.62 -19.09
CA SER A 87 19.33 -25.90 -18.59
C SER A 87 19.30 -26.10 -17.07
N SER A 88 20.31 -26.77 -16.50
CA SER A 88 20.47 -26.90 -15.05
C SER A 88 20.68 -25.52 -14.38
N GLY A 89 21.55 -24.68 -14.95
CA GLY A 89 21.78 -23.32 -14.47
C GLY A 89 20.54 -22.45 -14.50
N LEU A 90 19.73 -22.54 -15.57
CA LEU A 90 18.45 -21.82 -15.69
C LEU A 90 17.43 -22.28 -14.64
N ARG A 91 17.33 -23.59 -14.39
CA ARG A 91 16.44 -24.12 -13.34
C ARG A 91 16.82 -23.60 -11.95
N ASN A 92 18.11 -23.54 -11.65
CA ASN A 92 18.58 -23.00 -10.36
C ASN A 92 18.24 -21.50 -10.22
N LYS A 93 18.43 -20.71 -11.29
CA LYS A 93 18.05 -19.30 -11.29
C LYS A 93 16.54 -19.11 -11.11
N LEU A 94 15.74 -19.94 -11.79
CA LEU A 94 14.28 -19.90 -11.65
C LEU A 94 13.84 -20.19 -10.21
N ALA A 95 14.39 -21.23 -9.58
CA ALA A 95 14.08 -21.56 -8.19
C ALA A 95 14.47 -20.43 -7.21
N HIS A 96 15.60 -19.75 -7.48
CA HIS A 96 16.02 -18.60 -6.68
C HIS A 96 15.05 -17.43 -6.82
N VAL A 97 14.67 -17.05 -8.05
CA VAL A 97 13.70 -15.99 -8.33
C VAL A 97 12.34 -16.30 -7.69
N GLU A 98 11.88 -17.54 -7.74
CA GLU A 98 10.63 -17.97 -7.09
C GLU A 98 10.68 -17.79 -5.57
N THR A 99 11.84 -18.07 -4.95
CA THR A 99 12.03 -17.91 -3.51
C THR A 99 12.01 -16.43 -3.12
N GLU A 100 12.76 -15.58 -3.83
CA GLU A 100 12.78 -14.13 -3.59
C GLU A 100 11.40 -13.50 -3.80
N LEU A 101 10.66 -13.98 -4.80
CA LEU A 101 9.29 -13.54 -5.06
C LEU A 101 8.37 -13.86 -3.89
N ASN A 102 8.46 -15.06 -3.33
CA ASN A 102 7.64 -15.46 -2.19
C ASN A 102 7.96 -14.60 -0.95
N LEU A 103 9.24 -14.38 -0.66
CA LEU A 103 9.67 -13.50 0.43
C LEU A 103 9.18 -12.05 0.23
N SER A 104 9.30 -11.53 -0.99
CA SER A 104 8.81 -10.20 -1.35
C SER A 104 7.30 -10.08 -1.18
N LYS A 105 6.54 -11.11 -1.60
CA LYS A 105 5.08 -11.17 -1.42
C LYS A 105 4.69 -11.13 0.05
N GLU A 106 5.32 -11.94 0.89
CA GLU A 106 5.07 -11.97 2.34
C GLU A 106 5.39 -10.63 3.01
N SER A 107 6.50 -10.01 2.61
CA SER A 107 6.89 -8.67 3.10
C SER A 107 5.85 -7.61 2.71
N VAL A 108 5.40 -7.60 1.45
CA VAL A 108 4.39 -6.66 0.96
C VAL A 108 3.05 -6.87 1.69
N THR A 109 2.61 -8.12 1.89
CA THR A 109 1.39 -8.43 2.63
C THR A 109 1.47 -7.94 4.07
N THR A 110 2.59 -8.18 4.74
CA THR A 110 2.81 -7.72 6.12
C THR A 110 2.78 -6.19 6.22
N HIS A 111 3.41 -5.50 5.26
CA HIS A 111 3.40 -4.05 5.21
C HIS A 111 1.99 -3.48 4.99
N ALA A 112 1.21 -4.10 4.07
CA ALA A 112 -0.17 -3.71 3.81
C ALA A 112 -1.06 -3.88 5.06
N ASP A 113 -0.93 -4.99 5.78
CA ASP A 113 -1.70 -5.25 7.01
C ASP A 113 -1.39 -4.21 8.10
N ASN A 114 -0.12 -3.80 8.23
CA ASN A 114 0.27 -2.77 9.18
C ASN A 114 -0.30 -1.38 8.81
N LEU A 115 -0.32 -1.04 7.52
CA LEU A 115 -0.96 0.19 7.04
C LEU A 115 -2.46 0.19 7.30
N LEU A 116 -3.16 -0.92 7.06
CA LEU A 116 -4.59 -1.06 7.37
C LEU A 116 -4.88 -0.88 8.86
N LYS A 117 -4.07 -1.48 9.73
CA LYS A 117 -4.19 -1.29 11.20
C LYS A 117 -3.97 0.17 11.61
N ALA A 118 -2.97 0.82 11.02
CA ALA A 118 -2.69 2.24 11.28
C ALA A 118 -3.86 3.13 10.81
N GLN A 119 -4.40 2.88 9.61
CA GLN A 119 -5.56 3.60 9.09
C GLN A 119 -6.80 3.42 9.98
N ALA A 120 -7.08 2.18 10.43
CA ALA A 120 -8.19 1.91 11.34
C ALA A 120 -8.01 2.64 12.69
N SER A 121 -6.80 2.67 13.24
CA SER A 121 -6.49 3.41 14.47
C SER A 121 -6.70 4.92 14.29
N HIS A 122 -6.25 5.49 13.17
CA HIS A 122 -6.45 6.90 12.86
C HIS A 122 -7.93 7.25 12.67
N ALA A 123 -8.69 6.40 11.96
CA ALA A 123 -10.12 6.58 11.79
C ALA A 123 -10.86 6.61 13.14
N LYS A 124 -10.48 5.73 14.07
CA LYS A 124 -11.05 5.73 15.43
C LYS A 124 -10.74 7.01 16.19
N LYS A 125 -9.48 7.47 16.17
CA LYS A 125 -9.10 8.74 16.80
C LYS A 125 -9.85 9.94 16.22
N LEU A 126 -10.06 9.97 14.91
CA LEU A 126 -10.84 11.03 14.26
C LEU A 126 -12.31 11.00 14.70
N GLN A 127 -12.90 9.82 14.84
CA GLN A 127 -14.26 9.67 15.36
C GLN A 127 -14.37 10.21 16.78
N ASP A 128 -13.43 9.85 17.65
CA ASP A 128 -13.42 10.29 19.05
C ASP A 128 -13.28 11.82 19.15
N VAL A 129 -12.38 12.43 18.36
CA VAL A 129 -12.25 13.90 18.27
C VAL A 129 -13.54 14.55 17.77
N HIS A 130 -14.25 13.93 16.83
CA HIS A 130 -15.51 14.46 16.32
C HIS A 130 -16.61 14.43 17.39
N GLU A 131 -16.66 13.37 18.19
CA GLU A 131 -17.57 13.24 19.32
C GLU A 131 -17.28 14.30 20.40
N ASP A 132 -16.00 14.48 20.75
CA ASP A 132 -15.57 15.53 21.68
C ASP A 132 -15.94 16.93 21.18
N MET A 133 -15.73 17.21 19.89
CA MET A 133 -16.10 18.49 19.28
C MET A 133 -17.61 18.76 19.36
N ASN A 134 -18.44 17.74 19.11
CA ASN A 134 -19.89 17.86 19.21
C ASN A 134 -20.34 18.11 20.65
N ASN A 135 -19.73 17.41 21.62
CA ASN A 135 -19.99 17.63 23.04
C ASN A 135 -19.63 19.06 23.46
N LEU A 136 -18.47 19.56 23.03
CA LEU A 136 -18.03 20.92 23.32
C LEU A 136 -18.95 21.97 22.68
N THR A 137 -19.41 21.74 21.45
CA THR A 137 -20.36 22.63 20.76
C THR A 137 -21.65 22.76 21.57
N ARG A 138 -22.22 21.64 22.04
CA ARG A 138 -23.41 21.65 22.90
C ARG A 138 -23.17 22.39 24.21
N GLU A 139 -22.03 22.16 24.86
CA GLU A 139 -21.69 22.84 26.11
C GLU A 139 -21.57 24.36 25.92
N VAL A 140 -20.98 24.79 24.80
CA VAL A 140 -20.88 26.20 24.43
C VAL A 140 -22.26 26.81 24.23
N ASP A 141 -23.16 26.13 23.52
CA ASP A 141 -24.54 26.60 23.31
C ASP A 141 -25.32 26.73 24.63
N GLU A 142 -25.19 25.73 25.53
CA GLU A 142 -25.81 25.76 26.85
C GLU A 142 -25.27 26.91 27.71
N ARG A 143 -23.96 27.15 27.69
CA ARG A 143 -23.34 28.27 28.42
C ARG A 143 -23.75 29.62 27.85
N LYS A 144 -23.86 29.73 26.53
CA LYS A 144 -24.32 30.95 25.86
C LYS A 144 -25.72 31.31 26.31
N LYS A 145 -26.64 30.33 26.33
CA LYS A 145 -28.01 30.55 26.83
C LYS A 145 -28.03 31.00 28.30
N LYS A 146 -27.26 30.35 29.16
CA LYS A 146 -27.16 30.74 30.59
C LYS A 146 -26.58 32.15 30.77
N LEU A 147 -25.67 32.58 29.91
CA LEU A 147 -25.13 33.93 29.92
C LEU A 147 -26.19 34.96 29.51
N GLU A 148 -26.94 34.68 28.44
CA GLU A 148 -28.04 35.53 27.97
C GLU A 148 -29.14 35.67 29.05
N ASP A 149 -29.51 34.57 29.71
CA ASP A 149 -30.45 34.60 30.84
C ASP A 149 -29.94 35.50 31.98
N ARG A 150 -28.64 35.41 32.31
CA ARG A 150 -28.01 36.24 33.35
C ARG A 150 -27.92 37.71 32.96
N GLU A 151 -27.65 38.01 31.69
CA GLU A 151 -27.65 39.38 31.17
C GLU A 151 -29.03 40.03 31.33
N ASN A 152 -30.10 39.30 30.99
CA ASN A 152 -31.47 39.77 31.17
C ASN A 152 -31.83 40.01 32.65
N GLU A 153 -31.39 39.13 33.55
CA GLU A 153 -31.56 39.34 35.00
C GLU A 153 -30.83 40.59 35.49
N VAL A 154 -29.60 40.82 35.04
CA VAL A 154 -28.81 41.99 35.44
C VAL A 154 -29.46 43.26 34.92
N ALA A 155 -29.87 43.32 33.65
CA ALA A 155 -30.58 44.47 33.08
C ALA A 155 -31.87 44.80 33.86
N THR A 156 -32.60 43.78 34.30
CA THR A 156 -33.81 43.97 35.13
C THR A 156 -33.45 44.52 36.51
N ARG A 157 -32.36 44.04 37.14
CA ARG A 157 -31.89 44.56 38.44
C ARG A 157 -31.40 46.00 38.34
N GLU A 158 -30.65 46.34 37.30
CA GLU A 158 -30.15 47.70 37.05
C GLU A 158 -31.31 48.68 36.92
N LYS A 159 -32.31 48.38 36.09
CA LYS A 159 -33.52 49.20 35.95
C LYS A 159 -34.27 49.38 37.27
N ASN A 160 -34.37 48.33 38.08
CA ASN A 160 -35.02 48.42 39.40
C ASN A 160 -34.23 49.29 40.38
N MET A 161 -32.89 49.30 40.30
CA MET A 161 -32.08 50.19 41.12
C MET A 161 -32.18 51.64 40.65
N GLU A 162 -32.16 51.89 39.34
CA GLU A 162 -32.34 53.22 38.75
C GLU A 162 -33.67 53.84 39.21
N ASN A 163 -34.79 53.11 39.07
CA ASN A 163 -36.09 53.57 39.56
C ASN A 163 -36.08 53.89 41.07
N LYS A 164 -35.38 53.09 41.87
CA LYS A 164 -35.31 53.28 43.33
C LYS A 164 -34.43 54.48 43.72
N GLU A 165 -33.39 54.75 42.94
CA GLU A 165 -32.54 55.92 43.09
C GLU A 165 -33.34 57.19 42.75
N GLU A 166 -34.11 57.19 41.66
CA GLU A 166 -35.03 58.28 41.31
C GLU A 166 -36.08 58.53 42.43
N GLU A 167 -36.71 57.48 42.97
CA GLU A 167 -37.67 57.62 44.09
C GLU A 167 -37.04 58.23 45.35
N LEU A 168 -35.80 57.82 45.68
CA LEU A 168 -35.07 58.36 46.83
C LEU A 168 -34.70 59.83 46.60
N GLN A 169 -34.36 60.21 45.38
CA GLN A 169 -34.04 61.57 45.02
C GLN A 169 -35.26 62.49 45.12
N VAL A 170 -36.43 62.06 44.61
CA VAL A 170 -37.70 62.80 44.77
C VAL A 170 -38.05 62.99 46.25
N LYS A 171 -37.94 61.94 47.07
CA LYS A 171 -38.18 62.07 48.53
C LYS A 171 -37.21 63.02 49.21
N ALA A 172 -35.94 63.04 48.80
CA ALA A 172 -34.96 63.97 49.34
C ALA A 172 -35.30 65.43 48.99
N GLU A 173 -35.75 65.70 47.76
CA GLU A 173 -36.22 67.02 47.33
C GLU A 173 -37.48 67.46 48.09
N GLU A 174 -38.45 66.57 48.28
CA GLU A 174 -39.65 66.84 49.09
C GLU A 174 -39.30 67.18 50.54
N LEU A 175 -38.38 66.43 51.16
CA LEU A 175 -37.91 66.71 52.52
C LEU A 175 -37.20 68.06 52.61
N GLN A 176 -36.34 68.39 51.66
CA GLN A 176 -35.68 69.71 51.60
C GLN A 176 -36.71 70.85 51.46
N SER A 177 -37.73 70.66 50.63
CA SER A 177 -38.82 71.64 50.45
C SER A 177 -39.62 71.83 51.75
N HIS A 178 -39.97 70.73 52.44
CA HIS A 178 -40.65 70.79 53.74
C HIS A 178 -39.80 71.51 54.81
N GLU A 179 -38.50 71.24 54.86
CA GLU A 179 -37.59 71.90 55.80
C GLU A 179 -37.48 73.42 55.52
N ALA A 180 -37.46 73.81 54.25
CA ALA A 180 -37.45 75.22 53.86
C ALA A 180 -38.74 75.94 54.31
N LYS A 181 -39.92 75.34 54.10
CA LYS A 181 -41.21 75.90 54.55
C LYS A 181 -41.28 76.07 56.06
N LEU A 182 -40.81 75.08 56.83
CA LEU A 182 -40.77 75.18 58.30
C LEU A 182 -39.88 76.32 58.80
N LYS A 183 -38.76 76.59 58.11
CA LYS A 183 -37.89 77.75 58.42
C LYS A 183 -38.55 79.10 58.09
N GLU A 184 -39.48 79.11 57.14
CA GLU A 184 -40.23 80.30 56.72
C GLU A 184 -41.40 80.61 57.67
N GLU A 185 -42.12 79.58 58.14
CA GLU A 185 -43.23 79.72 59.11
C GLU A 185 -42.79 79.97 60.56
N GLY A 186 -41.54 79.62 60.91
CA GLY A 186 -40.95 79.86 62.24
C GLY A 186 -40.33 81.25 62.44
N ARG A 187 -40.46 82.16 61.47
CA ARG A 187 -40.01 83.56 61.51
C ARG A 187 -41.20 84.51 61.67
#